data_AF-A0A1W1W373-F1
#
_entry.id   AF-A0A1W1W373-F1
#
_cell.length_a   1.000
_cell.length_b   1.000
_cell.length_c   1.000
_cell.angle_alpha   90.00
_cell.angle_beta   90.00
_cell.angle_gamma   90.00
#
_symmetry.space_group_name_H-M   'P 1'
#
loop_
_entity.id
_entity.type
_entity.pdbx_description
1 polymer ?
#
loop_
_entity_poly.entity_id
_entity_poly.type
_entity_poly.pdbx_seq_one_letter_code
_entity_poly.pdbx_strand_id
1 'polypeptide(L)'
;MEIDVFPTITSATDEGLNGKVVLVVDTLRATTTIAAALDAGCLEIIPVITPEEAIEMRERLGDERVLLGGERGAVKIPGFDLGNSPLEYTPEIVQGKRIIMTTTNGTRAIRKATPARLVLLAALINAPAVAEAVVGMGGGDITILCAGTRDRFSLEDFLTAGLLVSELEKKGNYILRDGALAAREFYRTVRTDILKVLKQSLHGAQLLELGFGPDLEYSSQVGILKVVPVYNGGLVKKYSAGD
;
A
#
# COMPACT_ATOMS: atom_id res chain seq x y z
N MET A 1 -21.02 6.69 9.49
CA MET A 1 -19.71 6.20 9.01
C MET A 1 -19.95 4.93 8.24
N GLU A 2 -19.62 4.96 6.97
CA GLU A 2 -19.64 3.79 6.09
C GLU A 2 -18.23 3.32 5.75
N ILE A 3 -18.12 2.05 5.34
CA ILE A 3 -16.92 1.53 4.69
C ILE A 3 -17.31 1.01 3.31
N ASP A 4 -16.59 1.45 2.29
CA ASP A 4 -16.70 0.93 0.93
C ASP A 4 -15.34 0.41 0.43
N VAL A 5 -15.37 -0.49 -0.54
CA VAL A 5 -14.18 -1.08 -1.17
C VAL A 5 -14.29 -0.93 -2.67
N PHE A 6 -13.35 -0.21 -3.27
CA PHE A 6 -13.17 -0.18 -4.72
C PHE A 6 -12.08 -1.20 -5.11
N PRO A 7 -12.43 -2.26 -5.85
CA PRO A 7 -11.50 -3.33 -6.19
C PRO A 7 -10.40 -2.94 -7.18
N THR A 8 -10.53 -1.79 -7.84
CA THR A 8 -9.53 -1.24 -8.77
C THR A 8 -9.55 0.29 -8.76
N ILE A 9 -8.46 0.91 -9.20
CA ILE A 9 -8.36 2.37 -9.44
C ILE A 9 -9.49 2.88 -10.35
N THR A 10 -9.83 2.10 -11.38
CA THR A 10 -10.84 2.48 -12.40
C THR A 10 -12.28 2.39 -11.89
N SER A 11 -12.53 1.57 -10.86
CA SER A 11 -13.85 1.47 -10.24
C SER A 11 -14.17 2.62 -9.29
N ALA A 12 -13.14 3.34 -8.81
CA ALA A 12 -13.30 4.42 -7.84
C ALA A 12 -13.85 5.70 -8.47
N THR A 13 -14.99 6.14 -7.96
CA THR A 13 -15.65 7.39 -8.33
C THR A 13 -15.11 8.57 -7.52
N ASP A 14 -15.29 9.79 -8.01
CA ASP A 14 -14.86 10.99 -7.27
C ASP A 14 -15.66 11.17 -5.98
N GLU A 15 -16.97 10.85 -5.98
CA GLU A 15 -17.80 10.78 -4.78
C GLU A 15 -17.29 9.75 -3.77
N GLY A 16 -16.76 8.62 -4.27
CA GLY A 16 -16.16 7.57 -3.45
C GLY A 16 -14.84 7.97 -2.80
N LEU A 17 -14.21 9.09 -3.17
CA LEU A 17 -12.89 9.47 -2.67
C LEU A 17 -12.89 10.84 -1.98
N ASN A 18 -13.61 11.81 -2.53
CA ASN A 18 -13.55 13.20 -2.10
C ASN A 18 -14.02 13.37 -0.64
N GLY A 19 -13.20 14.01 0.19
CA GLY A 19 -13.50 14.26 1.60
C GLY A 19 -13.50 13.02 2.52
N LYS A 20 -13.29 11.82 1.98
CA LYS A 20 -13.26 10.55 2.74
C LYS A 20 -11.87 10.27 3.32
N VAL A 21 -11.79 9.26 4.20
CA VAL A 21 -10.53 8.60 4.56
C VAL A 21 -10.28 7.49 3.55
N VAL A 22 -9.17 7.57 2.81
CA VAL A 22 -8.82 6.55 1.81
C VAL A 22 -7.65 5.69 2.29
N LEU A 23 -7.86 4.39 2.33
CA LEU A 23 -6.84 3.38 2.59
C LEU A 23 -6.42 2.77 1.26
N VAL A 24 -5.27 3.17 0.74
CA VAL A 24 -4.70 2.64 -0.50
C VAL A 24 -4.04 1.30 -0.22
N VAL A 25 -4.36 0.29 -1.04
CA VAL A 25 -3.86 -1.07 -0.91
C VAL A 25 -3.23 -1.52 -2.23
N ASP A 26 -1.96 -1.94 -2.16
CA ASP A 26 -1.22 -2.63 -3.22
C ASP A 26 -0.29 -3.63 -2.50
N THR A 27 -0.85 -4.79 -2.17
CA THR A 27 -0.25 -5.76 -1.24
C THR A 27 1.00 -6.40 -1.83
N LEU A 28 0.95 -6.69 -3.13
CA LEU A 28 2.07 -7.23 -3.90
C LEU A 28 2.42 -6.20 -4.99
N ARG A 29 3.33 -5.26 -4.74
CA ARG A 29 4.14 -5.11 -3.51
C ARG A 29 4.18 -3.68 -2.97
N ALA A 30 3.61 -2.70 -3.65
CA ALA A 30 3.99 -1.31 -3.45
C ALA A 30 3.72 -0.80 -2.02
N THR A 31 2.54 -1.05 -1.46
CA THR A 31 2.22 -0.61 -0.09
C THR A 31 2.96 -1.39 0.99
N THR A 32 3.21 -2.68 0.76
CA THR A 32 4.08 -3.54 1.61
C THR A 32 5.50 -2.99 1.65
N THR A 33 6.07 -2.67 0.48
CA THR A 33 7.42 -2.10 0.35
C THR A 33 7.53 -0.73 1.00
N ILE A 34 6.54 0.14 0.81
CA ILE A 34 6.50 1.47 1.45
C ILE A 34 6.46 1.34 2.97
N ALA A 35 5.61 0.45 3.51
CA ALA A 35 5.55 0.22 4.94
C ALA A 35 6.88 -0.33 5.47
N ALA A 36 7.47 -1.34 4.83
CA ALA A 36 8.77 -1.90 5.22
C ALA A 36 9.88 -0.83 5.24
N ALA A 37 9.95 0.01 4.21
CA ALA A 37 10.93 1.09 4.11
C ALA A 37 10.82 2.11 5.25
N LEU A 38 9.59 2.55 5.56
CA LEU A 38 9.36 3.52 6.64
C LEU A 38 9.60 2.90 8.02
N ASP A 39 9.29 1.62 8.20
CA ASP A 39 9.60 0.90 9.45
C ASP A 39 11.12 0.76 9.65
N ALA A 40 11.86 0.54 8.56
CA ALA A 40 13.33 0.51 8.53
C ALA A 40 14.00 1.91 8.68
N GLY A 41 13.23 2.97 8.88
CA GLY A 41 13.75 4.31 9.18
C GLY A 41 13.99 5.18 7.95
N CYS A 42 13.41 4.86 6.78
CA CYS A 42 13.33 5.79 5.66
C CYS A 42 12.66 7.10 6.10
N LEU A 43 13.22 8.24 5.70
CA LEU A 43 12.74 9.56 6.07
C LEU A 43 11.37 9.86 5.47
N GLU A 44 11.24 9.62 4.17
CA GLU A 44 10.03 9.83 3.40
C GLU A 44 10.15 9.18 2.01
N ILE A 45 9.01 8.90 1.40
CA ILE A 45 8.91 8.34 0.06
C ILE A 45 8.16 9.32 -0.85
N ILE A 46 8.68 9.56 -2.05
CA ILE A 46 8.05 10.38 -3.08
C ILE A 46 7.52 9.46 -4.18
N PRO A 47 6.20 9.16 -4.21
CA PRO A 47 5.61 8.37 -5.27
C PRO A 47 5.52 9.18 -6.57
N VAL A 48 6.14 8.68 -7.63
CA VAL A 48 6.10 9.25 -8.98
C VAL A 48 5.59 8.23 -9.99
N ILE A 49 5.18 8.70 -11.16
CA ILE A 49 4.41 7.89 -12.11
C ILE A 49 5.31 7.22 -13.13
N THR A 50 6.36 7.91 -13.58
CA THR A 50 7.28 7.36 -14.57
C THR A 50 8.70 7.25 -14.04
N PRO A 51 9.53 6.35 -14.61
CA PRO A 51 10.94 6.27 -14.24
C PRO A 51 11.71 7.54 -14.59
N GLU A 52 11.34 8.22 -15.68
CA GLU A 52 11.96 9.46 -16.12
C GLU A 52 11.71 10.57 -15.08
N GLU A 53 10.48 10.69 -14.58
CA GLU A 53 10.13 11.63 -13.50
C GLU A 53 10.96 11.36 -12.23
N ALA A 54 11.19 10.08 -11.90
CA ALA A 54 12.04 9.70 -10.77
C ALA A 54 13.49 10.15 -10.95
N ILE A 55 14.07 9.93 -12.12
CA ILE A 55 15.46 10.28 -12.45
C ILE A 55 15.63 11.81 -12.43
N GLU A 56 14.76 12.53 -13.15
CA GLU A 56 14.78 14.00 -13.21
C GLU A 56 14.64 14.62 -11.81
N MET A 57 13.77 14.05 -10.98
CA MET A 57 13.59 14.52 -9.60
C MET A 57 14.82 14.28 -8.74
N ARG A 58 15.49 13.12 -8.86
CA ARG A 58 16.75 12.86 -8.15
C ARG A 58 17.83 13.85 -8.56
N GLU A 59 17.99 14.08 -9.86
CA GLU A 59 18.97 15.04 -10.39
C GLU A 59 18.72 16.45 -9.87
N ARG A 60 17.46 16.88 -9.84
CA ARG A 60 17.07 18.20 -9.30
C ARG A 60 17.33 18.34 -7.81
N LEU A 61 17.14 17.27 -7.03
CA LEU A 61 17.39 17.29 -5.58
C LEU A 61 18.90 17.32 -5.26
N GLY A 62 19.74 16.67 -6.08
CA GLY A 62 21.20 16.71 -5.93
C GLY A 62 21.73 16.18 -4.60
N ASP A 63 20.97 15.34 -3.88
CA ASP A 63 21.31 14.80 -2.56
C ASP A 63 21.62 13.30 -2.67
N GLU A 64 22.82 12.89 -2.26
CA GLU A 64 23.29 11.50 -2.27
C GLU A 64 22.49 10.57 -1.35
N ARG A 65 21.65 11.13 -0.46
CA ARG A 65 20.73 10.36 0.40
C ARG A 65 19.39 10.06 -0.28
N VAL A 66 19.25 10.38 -1.57
CA VAL A 66 18.07 10.04 -2.37
C VAL A 66 18.31 8.75 -3.13
N LEU A 67 17.49 7.73 -2.87
CA LEU A 67 17.48 6.47 -3.61
C LEU A 67 16.32 6.43 -4.60
N LEU A 68 16.52 5.75 -5.73
CA LEU A 68 15.47 5.37 -6.66
C LEU A 68 15.02 3.94 -6.36
N GLY A 69 13.74 3.76 -6.07
CA GLY A 69 13.10 2.47 -5.86
C GLY A 69 11.98 2.24 -6.87
N GLY A 70 11.74 0.99 -7.27
CA GLY A 70 10.58 0.72 -8.12
C GLY A 70 10.73 -0.45 -9.08
N GLU A 71 9.65 -0.67 -9.82
CA GLU A 71 9.56 -1.79 -10.74
C GLU A 71 8.81 -1.44 -12.03
N ARG A 72 9.07 -2.22 -13.07
CA ARG A 72 8.17 -2.42 -14.21
C ARG A 72 8.06 -3.91 -14.47
N GLY A 73 6.84 -4.44 -14.45
CA GLY A 73 6.61 -5.87 -14.67
C GLY A 73 7.22 -6.76 -13.59
N ALA A 74 7.22 -6.27 -12.34
CA ALA A 74 7.83 -6.86 -11.15
C ALA A 74 9.37 -6.88 -11.10
N VAL A 75 10.05 -6.34 -12.11
CA VAL A 75 11.51 -6.30 -12.17
C VAL A 75 12.01 -4.90 -11.84
N LYS A 76 13.14 -4.81 -11.12
CA LYS A 76 13.82 -3.55 -10.84
C LYS A 76 14.11 -2.78 -12.13
N ILE A 77 13.83 -1.48 -12.12
CA ILE A 77 14.07 -0.62 -13.27
C ILE A 77 15.60 -0.47 -13.47
N PRO A 78 16.13 -0.62 -14.70
CA PRO A 78 17.55 -0.39 -14.96
C PRO A 78 18.01 0.99 -14.49
N GLY A 79 19.14 1.03 -13.77
CA GLY A 79 19.68 2.27 -13.20
C GLY A 79 19.06 2.70 -11.86
N PHE A 80 18.04 1.99 -11.36
CA PHE A 80 17.50 2.23 -10.03
C PHE A 80 18.31 1.50 -8.96
N ASP A 81 18.36 2.10 -7.77
CA ASP A 81 19.09 1.59 -6.62
C ASP A 81 18.40 0.32 -6.09
N LEU A 82 17.08 0.38 -5.89
CA LEU A 82 16.25 -0.68 -5.31
C LEU A 82 15.10 -1.09 -6.24
N GLY A 83 14.66 -2.34 -6.11
CA GLY A 83 13.48 -2.87 -6.78
C GLY A 83 12.18 -2.48 -6.08
N ASN A 84 11.22 -3.40 -6.07
CA ASN A 84 9.98 -3.27 -5.30
C ASN A 84 9.79 -4.48 -4.37
N SER A 85 10.86 -5.20 -4.04
CA SER A 85 10.81 -6.20 -2.96
C SER A 85 10.91 -5.47 -1.62
N PRO A 86 10.02 -5.73 -0.65
CA PRO A 86 10.13 -5.14 0.69
C PRO A 86 11.42 -5.57 1.42
N LEU A 87 12.03 -6.69 1.02
CA LEU A 87 13.24 -7.22 1.63
C LEU A 87 14.52 -6.44 1.23
N GLU A 88 14.45 -5.64 0.16
CA GLU A 88 15.56 -4.77 -0.26
C GLU A 88 15.69 -3.51 0.62
N TYR A 89 14.68 -3.19 1.44
CA TYR A 89 14.58 -1.92 2.17
C TYR A 89 14.99 -2.09 3.63
N THR A 90 16.22 -2.55 3.86
CA THR A 90 16.75 -2.77 5.21
C THR A 90 17.24 -1.46 5.86
N PRO A 91 17.33 -1.37 7.19
CA PRO A 91 17.82 -0.16 7.87
C PRO A 91 19.19 0.31 7.37
N GLU A 92 20.11 -0.61 7.08
CA GLU A 92 21.46 -0.30 6.58
C GLU A 92 21.42 0.44 5.23
N ILE A 93 20.39 0.17 4.43
CA ILE A 93 20.21 0.76 3.11
C ILE A 93 19.40 2.04 3.20
N VAL A 94 18.28 2.07 3.94
CA VAL A 94 17.27 3.15 3.82
C VAL A 94 17.20 4.12 4.99
N GLN A 95 17.84 3.83 6.13
CA GLN A 95 17.71 4.68 7.31
C GLN A 95 18.18 6.12 7.04
N GLY A 96 17.32 7.09 7.35
CA GLY A 96 17.58 8.52 7.14
C GLY A 96 17.62 8.95 5.67
N LYS A 97 17.32 8.06 4.73
CA LYS A 97 17.30 8.34 3.29
C LYS A 97 15.88 8.64 2.80
N ARG A 98 15.81 9.38 1.70
CA ARG A 98 14.58 9.64 0.95
C ARG A 98 14.52 8.69 -0.23
N ILE A 99 13.33 8.17 -0.55
CA ILE A 99 13.17 7.26 -1.68
C ILE A 99 12.21 7.87 -2.68
N ILE A 100 12.63 8.02 -3.93
CA ILE A 100 11.71 8.33 -5.03
C ILE A 100 11.28 6.99 -5.62
N MET A 101 9.98 6.71 -5.59
CA MET A 101 9.44 5.40 -5.91
C MET A 101 8.48 5.47 -7.08
N THR A 102 8.63 4.57 -8.06
CA THR A 102 7.62 4.37 -9.11
C THR A 102 7.26 2.90 -9.27
N THR A 103 5.96 2.62 -9.39
CA THR A 103 5.44 1.27 -9.63
C THR A 103 4.34 1.31 -10.68
N THR A 104 3.98 0.14 -11.18
CA THR A 104 2.97 -0.03 -12.23
C THR A 104 1.57 0.35 -11.73
N ASN A 105 1.24 0.04 -10.46
CA ASN A 105 -0.11 0.21 -9.91
C ASN A 105 -0.14 1.14 -8.69
N GLY A 106 0.65 0.87 -7.65
CA GLY A 106 0.58 1.56 -6.36
C GLY A 106 0.70 3.09 -6.42
N THR A 107 1.67 3.64 -7.18
CA THR A 107 1.80 5.12 -7.26
C THR A 107 0.63 5.77 -8.01
N ARG A 108 0.00 5.07 -8.96
CA ARG A 108 -1.25 5.52 -9.58
C ARG A 108 -2.42 5.52 -8.60
N ALA A 109 -2.52 4.51 -7.73
CA ALA A 109 -3.57 4.42 -6.72
C ALA A 109 -3.44 5.53 -5.67
N ILE A 110 -2.22 5.79 -5.19
CA ILE A 110 -1.93 6.92 -4.28
C ILE A 110 -2.35 8.24 -4.92
N ARG A 111 -1.96 8.48 -6.17
CA ARG A 111 -2.33 9.71 -6.88
C ARG A 111 -3.84 9.84 -7.09
N LYS A 112 -4.55 8.75 -7.40
CA LYS A 112 -6.02 8.74 -7.53
C LYS A 112 -6.71 9.12 -6.22
N ALA A 113 -6.13 8.79 -5.07
CA ALA A 113 -6.65 9.13 -3.75
C ALA A 113 -6.43 10.59 -3.31
N THR A 114 -5.72 11.42 -4.08
CA THR A 114 -5.40 12.83 -3.73
C THR A 114 -6.62 13.69 -3.32
N PRO A 115 -7.83 13.54 -3.89
CA PRO A 115 -9.00 14.32 -3.45
C PRO A 115 -9.52 13.96 -2.04
N ALA A 116 -9.01 12.89 -1.43
CA ALA A 116 -9.42 12.45 -0.10
C ALA A 116 -8.97 13.44 0.98
N ARG A 117 -9.70 13.45 2.10
CA ARG A 117 -9.31 14.23 3.28
C ARG A 117 -8.05 13.67 3.95
N LEU A 118 -7.89 12.35 3.91
CA LEU A 118 -6.78 11.63 4.52
C LEU A 118 -6.46 10.40 3.67
N VAL A 119 -5.19 10.21 3.34
CA VAL A 119 -4.73 9.05 2.57
C VAL A 119 -3.70 8.27 3.38
N LEU A 120 -4.00 7.02 3.68
CA LEU A 120 -3.09 6.09 4.34
C LEU A 120 -2.80 4.90 3.42
N LEU A 121 -1.63 4.29 3.57
CA LEU A 121 -1.26 3.11 2.81
C LEU A 121 -1.26 1.90 3.72
N ALA A 122 -1.89 0.82 3.27
CA ALA A 122 -2.08 -0.38 4.05
C ALA A 122 -1.77 -1.65 3.25
N ALA A 123 -1.15 -2.59 3.93
CA ALA A 123 -0.89 -3.95 3.49
C ALA A 123 -1.21 -4.91 4.64
N LEU A 124 -1.24 -6.23 4.40
CA LEU A 124 -1.42 -7.23 5.46
C LEU A 124 -0.49 -6.99 6.67
N ILE A 125 0.77 -6.63 6.38
CA ILE A 125 1.82 -6.46 7.38
C ILE A 125 1.59 -5.31 8.37
N ASN A 126 0.79 -4.29 8.02
CA ASN A 126 0.52 -3.14 8.90
C ASN A 126 -0.96 -2.81 9.06
N ALA A 127 -1.87 -3.57 8.45
CA ALA A 127 -3.31 -3.30 8.44
C ALA A 127 -3.93 -3.07 9.84
N PRO A 128 -3.60 -3.85 10.89
CA PRO A 128 -4.11 -3.58 12.24
C PRO A 128 -3.70 -2.21 12.80
N ALA A 129 -2.47 -1.76 12.52
CA ALA A 129 -1.97 -0.46 12.96
C ALA A 129 -2.63 0.68 12.19
N VAL A 130 -2.85 0.51 10.88
CA VAL A 130 -3.57 1.50 10.06
C VAL A 130 -5.02 1.64 10.53
N ALA A 131 -5.71 0.52 10.79
CA ALA A 131 -7.09 0.55 11.29
C ALA A 131 -7.21 1.25 12.65
N GLU A 132 -6.25 1.07 13.55
CA GLU A 132 -6.16 1.81 14.82
C GLU A 132 -5.99 3.31 14.59
N ALA A 133 -5.02 3.69 13.74
CA ALA A 133 -4.73 5.10 13.47
C ALA A 133 -5.91 5.85 12.84
N VAL A 134 -6.64 5.24 11.92
CA VAL A 134 -7.84 5.84 11.29
C VAL A 134 -8.87 6.25 12.34
N VAL A 135 -9.12 5.38 13.32
CA VAL A 135 -10.07 5.67 14.39
C VAL A 135 -9.55 6.78 15.30
N GLY A 136 -8.26 6.75 15.65
CA GLY A 136 -7.60 7.79 16.45
C GLY A 136 -7.57 9.17 15.77
N MET A 137 -7.51 9.24 14.44
CA MET A 137 -7.48 10.48 13.64
C MET A 137 -8.88 11.10 13.42
N GLY A 138 -9.89 10.67 14.16
CA GLY A 138 -11.25 11.23 14.09
C GLY A 138 -12.19 10.54 13.09
N GLY A 139 -11.81 9.38 12.54
CA GLY A 139 -12.69 8.52 11.75
C GLY A 139 -13.29 9.20 10.51
N GLY A 140 -14.52 8.83 10.15
CA GLY A 140 -15.24 9.33 8.97
C GLY A 140 -15.75 8.19 8.08
N ASP A 141 -16.25 8.54 6.89
CA ASP A 141 -16.53 7.55 5.86
C ASP A 141 -15.19 7.08 5.27
N ILE A 142 -15.03 5.76 5.20
CA ILE A 142 -13.78 5.10 4.83
C ILE A 142 -13.95 4.46 3.47
N THR A 143 -12.94 4.62 2.63
CA THR A 143 -12.85 3.95 1.35
C THR A 143 -11.55 3.20 1.27
N ILE A 144 -11.63 1.91 1.02
CA ILE A 144 -10.45 1.09 0.74
C ILE A 144 -10.29 1.02 -0.78
N LEU A 145 -9.20 1.57 -1.27
CA LEU A 145 -8.89 1.63 -2.70
C LEU A 145 -7.82 0.58 -3.03
N CYS A 146 -8.25 -0.52 -3.63
CA CYS A 146 -7.33 -1.52 -4.18
C CYS A 146 -6.70 -0.98 -5.46
N ALA A 147 -5.37 -1.06 -5.56
CA ALA A 147 -4.64 -0.65 -6.75
C ALA A 147 -4.97 -1.57 -7.93
N GLY A 148 -5.17 -2.86 -7.66
CA GLY A 148 -5.35 -3.85 -8.70
C GLY A 148 -4.06 -4.12 -9.46
N THR A 149 -4.14 -4.92 -10.52
CA THR A 149 -3.01 -5.19 -11.41
C THR A 149 -3.42 -4.91 -12.84
N ARG A 150 -2.79 -3.92 -13.49
CA ARG A 150 -3.11 -3.50 -14.87
C ARG A 150 -4.61 -3.23 -15.07
N ASP A 151 -5.18 -2.44 -14.15
CA ASP A 151 -6.59 -2.05 -14.10
C ASP A 151 -7.60 -3.21 -13.92
N ARG A 152 -7.11 -4.40 -13.52
CA ARG A 152 -7.92 -5.56 -13.16
C ARG A 152 -7.91 -5.78 -11.65
N PHE A 153 -8.94 -6.47 -11.18
CA PHE A 153 -9.06 -6.95 -9.79
C PHE A 153 -7.80 -7.72 -9.37
N SER A 154 -7.30 -7.43 -8.17
CA SER A 154 -6.21 -8.15 -7.50
C SER A 154 -6.77 -8.90 -6.29
N LEU A 155 -6.46 -10.20 -6.20
CA LEU A 155 -6.98 -11.07 -5.13
C LEU A 155 -6.34 -10.72 -3.79
N GLU A 156 -5.03 -10.46 -3.79
CA GLU A 156 -4.27 -10.06 -2.62
C GLU A 156 -4.68 -8.68 -2.09
N ASP A 157 -4.99 -7.71 -2.96
CA ASP A 157 -5.47 -6.40 -2.53
C ASP A 157 -6.85 -6.53 -1.87
N PHE A 158 -7.74 -7.31 -2.47
CA PHE A 158 -9.07 -7.55 -1.92
C PHE A 158 -9.03 -8.34 -0.60
N LEU A 159 -8.06 -9.24 -0.45
CA LEU A 159 -7.79 -9.93 0.81
C LEU A 159 -7.40 -8.94 1.91
N THR A 160 -6.46 -8.04 1.62
CA THR A 160 -6.04 -6.98 2.54
C THR A 160 -7.19 -6.03 2.87
N ALA A 161 -8.02 -5.68 1.88
CA ALA A 161 -9.22 -4.88 2.12
C ALA A 161 -10.16 -5.57 3.11
N GLY A 162 -10.38 -6.88 2.97
CA GLY A 162 -11.20 -7.65 3.91
C GLY A 162 -10.63 -7.72 5.33
N LEU A 163 -9.31 -7.80 5.47
CA LEU A 163 -8.63 -7.68 6.75
C LEU A 163 -8.86 -6.29 7.36
N LEU A 164 -8.68 -5.21 6.60
CA LEU A 164 -8.90 -3.84 7.06
C LEU A 164 -10.35 -3.62 7.53
N VAL A 165 -11.34 -4.07 6.76
CA VAL A 165 -12.76 -4.02 7.17
C VAL A 165 -12.94 -4.75 8.50
N SER A 166 -12.38 -5.96 8.62
CA SER A 166 -12.48 -6.76 9.86
C SER A 166 -11.81 -6.11 11.06
N GLU A 167 -10.69 -5.39 10.88
CA GLU A 167 -10.03 -4.66 11.96
C GLU A 167 -10.77 -3.37 12.34
N LEU A 168 -11.37 -2.67 11.39
CA LEU A 168 -12.18 -1.47 11.63
C LEU A 168 -13.47 -1.80 12.39
N GLU A 169 -14.17 -2.87 12.04
CA GLU A 169 -15.39 -3.31 12.74
C GLU A 169 -15.15 -3.66 14.22
N LYS A 170 -13.93 -4.06 14.60
CA LYS A 170 -13.60 -4.28 16.02
C LYS A 170 -13.54 -2.98 16.83
N LYS A 171 -13.42 -1.83 16.15
CA LYS A 171 -13.15 -0.52 16.75
C LYS A 171 -14.33 0.44 16.67
N GLY A 172 -15.38 0.08 15.93
CA GLY A 172 -16.55 0.93 15.78
C GLY A 172 -17.67 0.28 14.98
N ASN A 173 -18.82 0.93 14.99
CA ASN A 173 -19.98 0.51 14.21
C ASN A 173 -19.96 1.22 12.85
N TYR A 174 -19.80 0.44 11.78
CA TYR A 174 -19.78 0.94 10.42
C TYR A 174 -20.90 0.32 9.59
N ILE A 175 -21.47 1.10 8.68
CA ILE A 175 -22.34 0.56 7.63
C ILE A 175 -21.45 0.05 6.51
N LEU A 176 -21.45 -1.26 6.25
CA LEU A 176 -20.67 -1.83 5.15
C LEU A 176 -21.44 -1.73 3.84
N ARG A 177 -20.81 -1.16 2.82
CA ARG A 177 -21.27 -1.28 1.43
C ARG A 177 -20.92 -2.67 0.88
N ASP A 178 -21.53 -3.05 -0.25
CA ASP A 178 -21.42 -4.41 -0.81
C ASP A 178 -19.97 -4.83 -1.05
N GLY A 179 -19.12 -3.91 -1.54
CA GLY A 179 -17.69 -4.18 -1.73
C GLY A 179 -16.99 -4.52 -0.41
N ALA A 180 -17.27 -3.78 0.65
CA ALA A 180 -16.71 -4.02 1.99
C ALA A 180 -17.22 -5.33 2.60
N LEU A 181 -18.51 -5.63 2.45
CA LEU A 181 -19.09 -6.88 2.90
C LEU A 181 -18.45 -8.07 2.18
N ALA A 182 -18.33 -8.02 0.85
CA ALA A 182 -17.71 -9.06 0.05
C ALA A 182 -16.23 -9.28 0.41
N ALA A 183 -15.46 -8.20 0.56
CA ALA A 183 -14.06 -8.27 0.96
C ALA A 183 -13.91 -8.94 2.34
N ARG A 184 -14.74 -8.54 3.30
CA ARG A 184 -14.74 -9.11 4.65
C ARG A 184 -15.04 -10.61 4.63
N GLU A 185 -16.09 -11.05 3.95
CA GLU A 185 -16.45 -12.47 3.91
C GLU A 185 -15.38 -13.30 3.17
N PHE A 186 -14.77 -12.74 2.12
CA PHE A 186 -13.63 -13.36 1.45
C PHE A 186 -12.46 -13.55 2.41
N TYR A 187 -12.01 -12.49 3.10
CA TYR A 187 -10.94 -12.59 4.10
C TYR A 187 -11.29 -13.60 5.19
N ARG A 188 -12.50 -13.57 5.73
CA ARG A 188 -12.94 -14.51 6.78
C ARG A 188 -12.84 -15.97 6.35
N THR A 189 -13.10 -16.25 5.08
CA THR A 189 -13.06 -17.60 4.51
C THR A 189 -11.63 -18.12 4.36
N VAL A 190 -10.69 -17.25 3.97
CA VAL A 190 -9.34 -17.68 3.57
C VAL A 190 -8.24 -17.32 4.59
N ARG A 191 -8.56 -16.60 5.66
CA ARG A 191 -7.60 -16.09 6.67
C ARG A 191 -6.70 -17.14 7.32
N THR A 192 -7.05 -18.41 7.28
CA THR A 192 -6.24 -19.49 7.87
C THR A 192 -5.02 -19.87 7.03
N ASP A 193 -4.97 -19.46 5.75
CA ASP A 193 -3.86 -19.78 4.85
C ASP A 193 -3.62 -18.65 3.82
N ILE A 194 -3.26 -17.48 4.33
CA ILE A 194 -3.05 -16.26 3.53
C ILE A 194 -1.95 -16.45 2.49
N LEU A 195 -0.83 -17.08 2.87
CA LEU A 195 0.29 -17.32 1.96
C LEU A 195 -0.13 -18.16 0.75
N LYS A 196 -0.95 -19.19 0.95
CA LYS A 196 -1.49 -19.98 -0.16
C LYS A 196 -2.33 -19.14 -1.11
N VAL A 197 -3.19 -18.25 -0.59
CA VAL A 197 -4.01 -17.35 -1.42
C VAL A 197 -3.12 -16.43 -2.25
N LEU A 198 -2.10 -15.83 -1.63
CA LEU A 198 -1.12 -14.98 -2.34
C LEU A 198 -0.42 -15.76 -3.44
N LYS A 199 0.04 -17.00 -3.17
CA LYS A 199 0.68 -17.86 -4.18
C LYS A 199 -0.26 -18.27 -5.33
N GLN A 200 -1.57 -18.32 -5.09
CA GLN A 200 -2.59 -18.67 -6.10
C GLN A 200 -3.10 -17.48 -6.90
N SER A 201 -2.83 -16.24 -6.46
CA SER A 201 -3.22 -15.06 -7.23
C SER A 201 -2.39 -14.96 -8.51
N LEU A 202 -2.95 -14.32 -9.54
CA LEU A 202 -2.27 -14.18 -10.83
C LEU A 202 -0.92 -13.45 -10.67
N HIS A 203 -0.89 -12.37 -9.89
CA HIS A 203 0.32 -11.61 -9.67
C HIS A 203 1.30 -12.34 -8.74
N GLY A 204 0.81 -13.02 -7.70
CA GLY A 204 1.66 -13.80 -6.81
C GLY A 204 2.30 -15.01 -7.50
N ALA A 205 1.58 -15.70 -8.38
CA ALA A 205 2.14 -16.76 -9.22
C ALA A 205 3.26 -16.23 -10.13
N GLN A 206 3.06 -15.05 -10.74
CA GLN A 206 4.12 -14.39 -11.52
C GLN A 206 5.35 -14.06 -10.66
N LEU A 207 5.16 -13.58 -9.44
CA LEU A 207 6.26 -13.31 -8.50
C LEU A 207 7.04 -14.58 -8.13
N LEU A 208 6.36 -15.72 -7.95
CA LEU A 208 7.02 -17.02 -7.73
C LEU A 208 7.90 -17.42 -8.90
N GLU A 209 7.39 -17.30 -10.13
CA GLU A 209 8.15 -17.60 -11.35
C GLU A 209 9.41 -16.74 -11.49
N LEU A 210 9.33 -15.48 -11.03
CA LEU A 210 10.44 -14.54 -11.01
C LEU A 210 11.39 -14.72 -9.80
N GLY A 211 11.13 -15.68 -8.92
CA GLY A 211 11.98 -15.97 -7.75
C GLY A 211 11.69 -15.13 -6.50
N PHE A 212 10.61 -14.33 -6.50
CA PHE A 212 10.19 -13.50 -5.35
C PHE A 212 9.32 -14.27 -4.34
N GLY A 213 9.58 -15.57 -4.14
CA GLY A 213 8.92 -16.38 -3.11
C GLY A 213 9.02 -15.79 -1.69
N PRO A 214 10.21 -15.33 -1.25
CA PRO A 214 10.36 -14.68 0.04
C PRO A 214 9.53 -13.40 0.21
N ASP A 215 9.27 -12.64 -0.87
CA ASP A 215 8.41 -11.46 -0.80
C ASP A 215 6.97 -11.84 -0.44
N LEU A 216 6.47 -12.95 -1.00
CA LEU A 216 5.13 -13.46 -0.70
C LEU A 216 5.03 -13.92 0.76
N GLU A 217 6.05 -14.61 1.26
CA GLU A 217 6.14 -15.02 2.66
C GLU A 217 6.11 -13.80 3.58
N TYR A 218 6.95 -12.80 3.31
CA TYR A 218 6.98 -11.56 4.06
C TYR A 218 5.63 -10.84 4.02
N SER A 219 5.06 -10.67 2.83
CA SER A 219 3.81 -9.93 2.60
C SER A 219 2.60 -10.63 3.17
N SER A 220 2.64 -11.95 3.37
CA SER A 220 1.53 -12.74 3.94
C SER A 220 1.35 -12.59 5.45
N GLN A 221 2.34 -12.03 6.14
CA GLN A 221 2.29 -11.85 7.58
C GLN A 221 1.32 -10.73 7.97
N VAL A 222 0.52 -10.96 9.01
CA VAL A 222 -0.50 -10.00 9.45
C VAL A 222 -0.01 -9.16 10.62
N GLY A 223 0.03 -7.84 10.44
CA GLY A 223 0.23 -6.88 11.53
C GLY A 223 1.59 -6.92 12.22
N ILE A 224 2.63 -7.43 11.54
CA ILE A 224 4.00 -7.48 12.03
C ILE A 224 4.63 -6.09 12.19
N LEU A 225 4.18 -5.09 11.43
CA LEU A 225 4.64 -3.71 11.52
C LEU A 225 3.63 -2.82 12.24
N LYS A 226 4.13 -1.81 12.95
CA LYS A 226 3.31 -0.77 13.60
C LYS A 226 3.34 0.57 12.85
N VAL A 227 4.15 0.66 11.80
CA VAL A 227 4.22 1.86 10.95
C VAL A 227 2.90 2.11 10.24
N VAL A 228 2.51 3.38 10.18
CA VAL A 228 1.32 3.85 9.46
C VAL A 228 1.78 4.89 8.43
N PRO A 229 1.92 4.52 7.15
CA PRO A 229 2.25 5.46 6.10
C PRO A 229 1.07 6.40 5.80
N VAL A 230 1.32 7.70 5.79
CA VAL A 230 0.36 8.76 5.44
C VAL A 230 0.88 9.50 4.21
N TYR A 231 0.03 9.65 3.20
CA TYR A 231 0.32 10.47 2.03
C TYR A 231 -0.25 11.88 2.20
N ASN A 232 0.62 12.89 2.10
CA ASN A 232 0.25 14.30 2.15
C ASN A 232 1.24 15.14 1.31
N GLY A 233 0.72 16.06 0.50
CA GLY A 233 1.54 17.01 -0.26
C GLY A 233 2.56 16.36 -1.21
N GLY A 234 2.26 15.19 -1.77
CA GLY A 234 3.18 14.46 -2.65
C GLY A 234 4.22 13.59 -1.93
N LEU A 235 4.18 13.52 -0.59
CA LEU A 235 5.11 12.74 0.22
C LEU A 235 4.35 11.65 0.99
N VAL A 236 4.99 10.49 1.18
CA VAL A 236 4.54 9.46 2.10
C VAL A 236 5.49 9.44 3.30
N LYS A 237 4.95 9.61 4.50
CA LYS A 237 5.69 9.62 5.77
C LYS A 237 5.07 8.69 6.78
N LYS A 238 5.86 8.28 7.78
CA LYS A 238 5.33 7.62 8.97
C LYS A 238 4.47 8.62 9.75
N TYR A 239 3.27 8.21 10.12
CA TYR A 239 2.44 8.96 11.07
C TYR A 239 3.12 9.05 12.43
N SER A 240 3.21 10.27 12.96
CA SER A 240 3.62 10.56 14.34
C SER A 240 2.47 11.26 15.06
N ALA A 241 2.07 10.77 16.23
CA ALA A 241 1.05 11.43 17.03
C ALA A 241 1.60 12.79 17.51
N GLY A 242 1.14 13.88 16.88
CA GLY A 242 1.63 15.24 17.12
C GLY A 242 1.74 16.10 15.86
N ASP A 243 1.67 15.50 14.66
CA ASP A 243 1.54 16.20 13.38
C ASP A 243 0.10 16.65 13.07
#